data_AF-A0A7V7WXR6-F1
#
_entry.id   AF-A0A7V7WXR6-F1
#
_cell.length_a   1.000
_cell.length_b   1.000
_cell.length_c   1.000
_cell.angle_alpha   90.00
_cell.angle_beta   90.00
_cell.angle_gamma   90.00
#
_symmetry.space_group_name_H-M   'P 1'
#
loop_
_entity.id
_entity.type
_entity.pdbx_description
1 polymer ?
#
loop_
_entity_poly.entity_id
_entity_poly.type
_entity_poly.pdbx_seq_one_letter_code
_entity_poly.pdbx_strand_id
1 'polypeptide(L)'
;MNPMQLLNLNLDSSVVLVGLVLLLIAAARASSRLSGQTRRQLIVAISLLILSVLLAMVGSTVQHIAVSRSVGASREALASVGPIVSLLFLARVFLLLASVAILAFLVIRSGAGPEEEERLHKWSWGAFALAPIWGVFNRVYVGLLALVPILGFYVAIYLGIHGKNLAWNRSAKQSADFDRKQALWDRAGIVGLVLVVALALVRFWPF
;
A
#
# COMPACT_ATOMS: atom_id res chain seq x y z
N MET A 1 -2.53 -19.32 32.97
CA MET A 1 -3.12 -19.61 31.64
C MET A 1 -3.18 -21.12 31.49
N ASN A 2 -4.34 -21.70 31.15
CA ASN A 2 -4.49 -23.15 31.10
C ASN A 2 -3.86 -23.73 29.81
N PRO A 3 -3.35 -24.98 29.82
CA PRO A 3 -2.64 -25.58 28.69
C PRO A 3 -3.47 -25.60 27.38
N MET A 4 -4.79 -25.70 27.49
CA MET A 4 -5.72 -25.59 26.34
C MET A 4 -5.69 -24.20 25.66
N GLN A 5 -5.45 -23.12 26.40
CA GLN A 5 -5.34 -21.76 25.83
C GLN A 5 -4.00 -21.55 25.10
N LEU A 6 -2.93 -22.22 25.55
CA LEU A 6 -1.63 -22.22 24.87
C LEU A 6 -1.68 -22.99 23.54
N LEU A 7 -2.43 -24.09 23.49
CA LEU A 7 -2.61 -24.89 22.27
C LEU A 7 -3.36 -24.09 21.19
N ASN A 8 -4.41 -23.35 21.57
CA ASN A 8 -5.23 -22.56 20.64
C ASN A 8 -4.45 -21.38 20.03
N LEU A 9 -3.62 -20.68 20.81
CA LEU A 9 -2.75 -19.60 20.31
C LEU A 9 -1.67 -20.09 19.34
N ASN A 10 -1.19 -21.32 19.51
CA ASN A 10 -0.16 -21.91 18.66
C ASN A 10 -0.74 -22.50 17.36
N LEU A 11 -2.00 -22.94 17.39
CA LEU A 11 -2.76 -23.39 16.23
C LEU A 11 -3.10 -22.23 15.28
N ASP A 12 -3.50 -21.05 15.78
CA ASP A 12 -3.85 -19.90 14.92
C ASP A 12 -2.66 -19.38 14.09
N SER A 13 -1.48 -19.31 14.69
CA SER A 13 -0.27 -18.80 14.02
C SER A 13 0.30 -19.79 13.00
N SER A 14 0.20 -21.10 13.26
CA SER A 14 0.62 -22.13 12.32
C SER A 14 -0.36 -22.31 11.15
N VAL A 15 -1.67 -22.13 11.36
CA VAL A 15 -2.67 -22.11 10.28
C VAL A 15 -2.49 -20.89 9.37
N VAL A 16 -2.20 -19.71 9.92
CA VAL A 16 -1.85 -18.52 9.12
C VAL A 16 -0.58 -18.74 8.31
N LEU A 17 0.44 -19.38 8.89
CA LEU A 17 1.70 -19.70 8.19
C LEU A 17 1.45 -20.67 7.02
N VAL A 18 0.68 -21.74 7.24
CA VAL A 18 0.32 -22.72 6.20
C VAL A 18 -0.53 -22.07 5.10
N GLY A 19 -1.52 -21.25 5.47
CA GLY A 19 -2.33 -20.49 4.52
C GLY A 19 -1.49 -19.54 3.67
N LEU A 20 -0.52 -18.85 4.28
CA LEU A 20 0.41 -17.97 3.58
C LEU A 20 1.26 -18.78 2.58
N VAL A 21 1.88 -19.89 3.02
CA VAL A 21 2.72 -20.76 2.17
C VAL A 21 1.93 -21.29 0.97
N LEU A 22 0.68 -21.71 1.16
CA LEU A 22 -0.17 -22.18 0.06
C LEU A 22 -0.51 -21.05 -0.93
N LEU A 23 -0.78 -19.84 -0.42
CA LEU A 23 -1.02 -18.65 -1.24
C LEU A 23 0.22 -18.27 -2.06
N LEU A 24 1.41 -18.43 -1.49
CA LEU A 24 2.69 -18.21 -2.17
C LEU A 24 2.93 -19.22 -3.29
N ILE A 25 2.67 -20.50 -3.04
CA ILE A 25 2.80 -21.55 -4.05
C ILE A 25 1.82 -21.31 -5.19
N ALA A 26 0.57 -20.96 -4.89
CA ALA A 26 -0.43 -20.62 -5.88
C ALA A 26 -0.03 -19.38 -6.71
N ALA A 27 0.46 -18.32 -6.05
CA ALA A 27 0.88 -17.10 -6.70
C ALA A 27 2.16 -17.29 -7.55
N ALA A 28 3.12 -18.09 -7.07
CA ALA A 28 4.32 -18.48 -7.83
C ALA A 28 3.94 -19.29 -9.08
N ARG A 29 2.97 -20.21 -8.97
CA ARG A 29 2.48 -21.02 -10.09
C ARG A 29 1.72 -20.17 -11.11
N ALA A 30 0.90 -19.22 -10.66
CA ALA A 30 0.21 -18.26 -11.51
C ALA A 30 1.19 -17.30 -12.23
N SER A 31 2.30 -16.96 -11.58
CA SER A 31 3.32 -16.05 -12.12
C SER A 31 4.01 -16.57 -13.39
N SER A 32 4.02 -17.89 -13.60
CA SER A 32 4.64 -18.53 -14.76
C SER A 32 3.96 -18.16 -16.10
N ARG A 33 2.71 -17.69 -16.06
CA ARG A 33 1.91 -17.31 -17.23
C ARG A 33 1.96 -15.82 -17.55
N LEU A 34 2.68 -15.03 -16.75
CA LEU A 34 2.73 -13.57 -16.87
C LEU A 34 3.94 -13.13 -17.68
N SER A 35 3.81 -12.00 -18.37
CA SER A 35 4.92 -11.36 -19.09
C SER A 35 6.08 -11.05 -18.14
N GLY A 36 7.31 -10.99 -18.66
CA GLY A 36 8.52 -10.92 -17.83
C GLY A 36 8.55 -9.74 -16.83
N GLN A 37 7.98 -8.59 -17.21
CA GLN A 37 7.87 -7.42 -16.34
C GLN A 37 6.81 -7.63 -15.25
N THR A 38 5.61 -8.12 -15.61
CA THR A 38 4.53 -8.40 -14.66
C THR A 38 4.89 -9.52 -13.68
N ARG A 39 5.66 -10.52 -14.14
CA ARG A 39 6.19 -11.60 -13.30
C ARG A 39 7.19 -11.08 -12.27
N ARG A 40 8.11 -10.19 -12.66
CA ARG A 40 9.05 -9.53 -11.72
C ARG A 40 8.30 -8.70 -10.67
N GLN A 41 7.28 -7.95 -11.10
CA GLN A 41 6.44 -7.14 -10.21
C GLN A 41 5.69 -8.00 -9.17
N LEU A 42 5.11 -9.12 -9.61
CA LEU A 42 4.39 -10.02 -8.73
C LEU A 42 5.32 -10.68 -7.70
N ILE A 43 6.51 -11.12 -8.11
CA ILE A 43 7.50 -11.74 -7.21
C ILE A 43 7.93 -10.76 -6.12
N VAL A 44 8.25 -9.50 -6.46
CA VAL A 44 8.69 -8.51 -5.47
C VAL A 44 7.55 -8.14 -4.51
N ALA A 45 6.33 -7.95 -5.01
CA ALA A 45 5.15 -7.68 -4.18
C ALA A 45 4.87 -8.82 -3.19
N ILE A 46 5.00 -10.06 -3.65
CA ILE A 46 4.87 -11.26 -2.81
C ILE A 46 5.98 -11.30 -1.76
N SER A 47 7.25 -11.12 -2.13
CA SER A 47 8.38 -11.16 -1.20
C SER A 47 8.25 -10.13 -0.07
N LEU A 48 7.71 -8.95 -0.38
CA LEU A 48 7.51 -7.90 0.62
C LEU A 48 6.28 -8.14 1.50
N LEU A 49 5.22 -8.74 0.97
CA LEU A 49 4.09 -9.22 1.77
C LEU A 49 4.52 -10.34 2.74
N ILE A 50 5.39 -11.25 2.30
CA ILE A 50 5.97 -12.27 3.17
C ILE A 50 6.79 -11.61 4.29
N LEU A 51 7.67 -10.68 3.93
CA LEU A 51 8.53 -10.00 4.90
C LEU A 51 7.71 -9.25 5.95
N SER A 52 6.60 -8.60 5.55
CA SER A 52 5.73 -7.89 6.49
C SER A 52 5.00 -8.84 7.44
N VAL A 53 4.52 -9.99 6.95
CA VAL A 53 3.88 -11.01 7.80
C VAL A 53 4.89 -11.65 8.75
N LEU A 54 6.10 -11.95 8.29
CA LEU A 54 7.18 -12.48 9.15
C LEU A 54 7.55 -11.48 10.24
N LEU A 55 7.67 -10.20 9.92
CA LEU A 55 7.93 -9.14 10.91
C LEU A 55 6.77 -8.99 11.91
N ALA A 56 5.51 -9.16 11.47
CA ALA A 56 4.34 -9.17 12.36
C ALA A 56 4.36 -10.37 13.32
N MET A 57 4.74 -11.56 12.83
CA MET A 57 4.89 -12.78 13.62
C MET A 57 6.03 -12.67 14.66
N VAL A 58 7.15 -12.06 14.30
CA VAL A 58 8.23 -11.77 15.26
C VAL A 58 7.75 -10.76 16.32
N GLY A 59 6.95 -9.78 15.91
CA GLY A 59 6.38 -8.78 16.80
C GLY A 59 5.43 -9.33 17.86
N SER A 60 4.50 -10.19 17.45
CA SER A 60 3.58 -10.86 18.38
C SER A 60 4.34 -11.80 19.33
N THR A 61 5.38 -12.48 18.84
CA THR A 61 6.24 -13.34 19.66
C THR A 61 7.01 -12.55 20.71
N VAL A 62 7.57 -11.39 20.35
CA VAL A 62 8.25 -10.49 21.31
C VAL A 62 7.26 -9.92 22.33
N GLN A 63 6.04 -9.55 21.93
CA GLN A 63 4.98 -9.15 22.87
C GLN A 63 4.59 -10.29 23.82
N HIS A 64 4.45 -11.52 23.32
CA HIS A 64 4.17 -12.69 24.15
C HIS A 64 5.31 -13.03 25.10
N ILE A 65 6.57 -12.88 24.70
CA ILE A 65 7.75 -13.09 25.57
C ILE A 65 7.85 -11.98 26.63
N ALA A 66 7.60 -10.73 26.26
CA ALA A 66 7.58 -9.61 27.21
C ALA A 66 6.44 -9.74 28.22
N VAL A 67 5.26 -10.22 27.79
CA VAL A 67 4.10 -10.48 28.65
C VAL A 67 4.26 -11.77 29.47
N SER A 68 4.88 -12.83 28.95
CA SER A 68 5.11 -14.06 29.71
C SER A 68 6.19 -13.90 30.78
N ARG A 69 7.18 -13.02 30.57
CA ARG A 69 8.13 -12.59 31.60
C ARG A 69 7.54 -11.60 32.61
N SER A 70 6.44 -10.93 32.29
CA SER A 70 5.78 -9.98 33.20
C SER A 70 4.80 -10.61 34.19
N VAL A 71 4.52 -11.91 34.06
CA VAL A 71 3.81 -12.70 35.09
C VAL A 71 4.62 -12.79 36.41
N GLY A 72 5.85 -12.25 36.44
CA GLY A 72 6.61 -11.97 37.67
C GLY A 72 7.33 -10.61 37.69
N ALA A 73 7.07 -9.68 36.77
CA ALA A 73 7.75 -8.38 36.72
C ALA A 73 6.92 -7.25 37.34
N SER A 74 7.56 -6.36 38.11
CA SER A 74 6.91 -5.23 38.78
C SER A 74 6.25 -4.28 37.77
N ARG A 75 5.18 -3.59 38.19
CA ARG A 75 4.44 -2.61 37.35
C ARG A 75 5.35 -1.55 36.71
N GLU A 76 6.46 -1.23 37.37
CA GLU A 76 7.50 -0.30 36.89
C GLU A 76 8.25 -0.83 35.67
N ALA A 77 8.51 -2.14 35.61
CA ALA A 77 9.13 -2.77 34.44
C ALA A 77 8.19 -2.81 33.23
N LEU A 78 6.88 -2.94 33.45
CA LEU A 78 5.88 -2.86 32.39
C LEU A 78 5.71 -1.42 31.86
N ALA A 79 5.81 -0.43 32.75
CA ALA A 79 5.75 0.98 32.38
C ALA A 79 6.92 1.42 31.49
N SER A 80 8.11 0.83 31.66
CA SER A 80 9.28 1.14 30.83
C SER A 80 9.30 0.43 29.48
N VAL A 81 8.67 -0.76 29.36
CA VAL A 81 8.64 -1.56 28.12
C VAL A 81 7.52 -1.11 27.16
N GLY A 82 6.39 -0.62 27.67
CA GLY A 82 5.25 -0.16 26.85
C GLY A 82 5.62 0.85 25.75
N PRO A 83 6.38 1.92 26.05
CA PRO A 83 6.84 2.88 25.04
C PRO A 83 7.73 2.26 23.97
N ILE A 84 8.62 1.33 24.35
CA ILE A 84 9.53 0.65 23.42
C ILE A 84 8.72 -0.22 22.43
N VAL A 85 7.74 -0.97 22.94
CA VAL A 85 6.86 -1.79 22.09
C VAL A 85 6.04 -0.91 21.14
N SER A 86 5.53 0.23 21.62
CA SER A 86 4.78 1.20 20.82
C SER A 86 5.65 1.84 19.72
N LEU A 87 6.90 2.19 20.05
CA LEU A 87 7.89 2.70 19.10
C LEU A 87 8.24 1.66 18.04
N LEU A 88 8.47 0.40 18.43
CA LEU A 88 8.73 -0.68 17.48
C LEU A 88 7.52 -0.93 16.57
N PHE A 89 6.30 -0.84 17.09
CA PHE A 89 5.09 -0.91 16.29
C PHE A 89 4.99 0.24 15.29
N LEU A 90 5.23 1.48 15.73
CA LEU A 90 5.24 2.66 14.85
C LEU A 90 6.34 2.58 13.78
N ALA A 91 7.55 2.16 14.15
CA ALA A 91 8.65 1.94 13.22
C ALA A 91 8.30 0.87 12.16
N ARG A 92 7.56 -0.18 12.54
CA ARG A 92 7.06 -1.18 11.58
C ARG A 92 6.05 -0.61 10.61
N VAL A 93 5.08 0.17 11.09
CA VAL A 93 4.12 0.86 10.22
C VAL A 93 4.85 1.79 9.25
N PHE A 94 5.82 2.54 9.74
CA PHE A 94 6.64 3.42 8.91
C PHE A 94 7.44 2.65 7.85
N LEU A 95 8.13 1.57 8.22
CA LEU A 95 8.91 0.74 7.28
C LEU A 95 8.01 0.05 6.25
N LEU A 96 6.80 -0.36 6.63
CA LEU A 96 5.80 -0.89 5.70
C LEU A 96 5.36 0.18 4.69
N LEU A 97 5.05 1.39 5.16
CA LEU A 97 4.67 2.51 4.29
C LEU A 97 5.84 2.90 3.36
N ALA A 98 7.06 2.94 3.87
CA ALA A 98 8.27 3.23 3.10
C ALA A 98 8.56 2.15 2.06
N SER A 99 8.43 0.87 2.40
CA SER A 99 8.64 -0.23 1.45
C SER A 99 7.58 -0.28 0.36
N VAL A 100 6.34 0.10 0.64
CA VAL A 100 5.30 0.27 -0.39
C VAL A 100 5.59 1.47 -1.28
N ALA A 101 6.07 2.60 -0.73
CA ALA A 101 6.49 3.75 -1.52
C ALA A 101 7.69 3.43 -2.43
N ILE A 102 8.67 2.68 -1.93
CA ILE A 102 9.82 2.20 -2.70
C ILE A 102 9.37 1.22 -3.79
N LEU A 103 8.44 0.31 -3.50
CA LEU A 103 7.82 -0.56 -4.49
C LEU A 103 7.13 0.25 -5.60
N ALA A 104 6.33 1.24 -5.23
CA ALA A 104 5.68 2.12 -6.18
C ALA A 104 6.71 2.83 -7.07
N PHE A 105 7.80 3.33 -6.48
CA PHE A 105 8.90 3.94 -7.22
C PHE A 105 9.62 2.96 -8.16
N LEU A 106 10.00 1.78 -7.68
CA LEU A 106 10.77 0.78 -8.44
C LEU A 106 9.95 0.10 -9.56
N VAL A 107 8.63 0.02 -9.41
CA VAL A 107 7.73 -0.53 -10.42
C VAL A 107 7.65 0.38 -11.66
N ILE A 108 8.11 1.64 -11.56
CA ILE A 108 7.69 2.74 -12.45
C ILE A 108 8.92 3.50 -12.95
N ARG A 109 9.75 2.83 -13.76
CA ARG A 109 10.77 3.50 -14.58
C ARG A 109 10.10 4.01 -15.87
N SER A 110 10.20 5.31 -16.17
CA SER A 110 9.73 5.88 -17.44
C SER A 110 10.49 5.25 -18.60
N GLY A 111 9.77 4.89 -19.67
CA GLY A 111 10.35 4.59 -20.98
C GLY A 111 10.14 5.75 -21.97
N ALA A 112 9.83 6.94 -21.45
CA ALA A 112 9.53 8.14 -22.21
C ALA A 112 10.81 8.91 -22.56
N GLY A 113 10.86 9.51 -23.76
CA GLY A 113 11.94 10.42 -24.14
C GLY A 113 11.84 11.76 -23.40
N PRO A 114 12.90 12.60 -23.44
CA PRO A 114 12.97 13.83 -22.64
C PRO A 114 11.80 14.81 -22.87
N GLU A 115 11.30 14.95 -24.09
CA GLU A 115 10.13 15.81 -24.39
C GLU A 115 8.82 15.23 -23.81
N GLU A 116 8.67 13.91 -23.81
CA GLU A 116 7.52 13.25 -23.20
C GLU A 116 7.55 13.35 -21.68
N GLU A 117 8.75 13.30 -21.07
CA GLU A 117 8.90 13.40 -19.63
C GLU A 117 8.36 14.72 -19.07
N GLU A 118 8.63 15.86 -19.70
CA GLU A 118 8.15 17.15 -19.20
C GLU A 118 6.61 17.21 -19.12
N ARG A 119 5.94 16.67 -20.14
CA ARG A 119 4.47 16.60 -20.19
C ARG A 119 3.90 15.59 -19.19
N LEU A 120 4.56 14.46 -19.02
CA LEU A 120 4.08 13.34 -18.22
C LEU A 120 4.38 13.46 -16.72
N HIS A 121 5.31 14.33 -16.31
CA HIS A 121 5.63 14.63 -14.92
C HIS A 121 4.80 15.77 -14.30
N LYS A 122 3.86 16.36 -15.07
CA LYS A 122 2.91 17.32 -14.51
C LYS A 122 1.95 16.64 -13.55
N TRP A 123 1.63 17.31 -12.44
CA TRP A 123 0.64 16.84 -11.48
C TRP A 123 -0.67 16.44 -12.16
N SER A 124 -1.25 15.31 -11.75
CA SER A 124 -2.55 14.84 -12.19
C SER A 124 -3.57 14.92 -11.06
N TRP A 125 -4.44 15.90 -11.15
CA TRP A 125 -5.56 16.07 -10.23
C TRP A 125 -6.54 14.90 -10.30
N GLY A 126 -6.74 14.31 -11.48
CA GLY A 126 -7.59 13.14 -11.64
C GLY A 126 -7.02 11.92 -10.94
N ALA A 127 -5.72 11.65 -11.13
CA ALA A 127 -5.05 10.51 -10.52
C ALA A 127 -4.93 10.64 -8.99
N PHE A 128 -4.78 11.87 -8.47
CA PHE A 128 -4.75 12.15 -7.04
C PHE A 128 -6.14 12.04 -6.40
N ALA A 129 -7.10 12.85 -6.84
CA ALA A 129 -8.39 13.00 -6.16
C ALA A 129 -9.35 11.83 -6.43
N LEU A 130 -9.20 11.14 -7.57
CA LEU A 130 -10.08 10.05 -8.01
C LEU A 130 -9.29 8.75 -8.23
N ALA A 131 -8.22 8.52 -7.46
CA ALA A 131 -7.25 7.44 -7.67
C ALA A 131 -7.84 6.06 -8.03
N PRO A 132 -8.88 5.52 -7.35
CA PRO A 132 -9.45 4.22 -7.71
C PRO A 132 -10.12 4.24 -9.09
N ILE A 133 -10.99 5.23 -9.32
CA ILE A 133 -11.78 5.35 -10.55
C ILE A 133 -10.85 5.65 -11.71
N TRP A 134 -10.01 6.67 -11.58
CA TRP A 134 -9.01 7.05 -12.56
C TRP A 134 -8.08 5.87 -12.89
N GLY A 135 -7.66 5.10 -11.88
CA GLY A 135 -6.80 3.92 -12.04
C GLY A 135 -7.44 2.84 -12.93
N VAL A 136 -8.72 2.54 -12.74
CA VAL A 136 -9.45 1.56 -13.59
C VAL A 136 -9.50 2.02 -15.04
N PHE A 137 -9.93 3.27 -15.29
CA PHE A 137 -10.09 3.78 -16.66
C PHE A 137 -8.76 3.98 -17.40
N ASN A 138 -7.66 4.19 -16.67
CA ASN A 138 -6.32 4.35 -17.25
C ASN A 138 -5.49 3.05 -17.19
N ARG A 139 -6.08 1.92 -16.77
CA ARG A 139 -5.41 0.62 -16.56
C ARG A 139 -4.27 0.67 -15.54
N VAL A 140 -4.25 1.67 -14.66
CA VAL A 140 -3.28 1.87 -13.57
C VAL A 140 -3.87 1.32 -12.27
N TYR A 141 -3.91 -0.01 -12.15
CA TYR A 141 -4.58 -0.70 -11.03
C TYR A 141 -3.96 -0.45 -9.64
N VAL A 142 -2.75 0.10 -9.56
CA VAL A 142 -2.19 0.57 -8.28
C VAL A 142 -3.09 1.64 -7.63
N GLY A 143 -3.89 2.37 -8.41
CA GLY A 143 -4.89 3.31 -7.89
C GLY A 143 -5.99 2.67 -7.06
N LEU A 144 -6.24 1.36 -7.18
CA LEU A 144 -7.19 0.66 -6.31
C LEU A 144 -6.69 0.56 -4.87
N LEU A 145 -5.37 0.62 -4.64
CA LEU A 145 -4.81 0.68 -3.29
C LEU A 145 -5.17 1.99 -2.57
N ALA A 146 -5.67 3.00 -3.30
CA ALA A 146 -6.22 4.22 -2.70
C ALA A 146 -7.46 3.98 -1.84
N LEU A 147 -8.11 2.81 -1.94
CA LEU A 147 -9.24 2.41 -1.09
C LEU A 147 -8.82 1.98 0.33
N VAL A 148 -7.53 1.67 0.55
CA VAL A 148 -7.02 1.29 1.87
C VAL A 148 -6.76 2.56 2.68
N PRO A 149 -7.33 2.74 3.89
CA PRO A 149 -7.08 3.93 4.71
C PRO A 149 -5.58 4.12 5.00
N ILE A 150 -5.14 5.38 5.15
CA ILE A 150 -3.74 5.80 5.35
C ILE A 150 -2.83 5.49 4.15
N LEU A 151 -2.70 4.21 3.76
CA LEU A 151 -1.97 3.79 2.56
C LEU A 151 -2.48 4.52 1.32
N GLY A 152 -3.79 4.67 1.21
CA GLY A 152 -4.43 5.24 0.05
C GLY A 152 -4.15 6.72 -0.15
N PHE A 153 -3.88 7.46 0.94
CA PHE A 153 -3.43 8.84 0.87
C PHE A 153 -2.04 8.93 0.21
N TYR A 154 -1.10 8.06 0.59
CA TYR A 154 0.22 8.00 -0.03
C TYR A 154 0.15 7.55 -1.50
N VAL A 155 -0.70 6.57 -1.81
CA VAL A 155 -0.92 6.12 -3.19
C VAL A 155 -1.55 7.22 -4.04
N ALA A 156 -2.49 7.99 -3.50
CA ALA A 156 -3.08 9.13 -4.18
C ALA A 156 -2.03 10.19 -4.52
N ILE A 157 -1.18 10.60 -3.56
CA ILE A 157 -0.08 11.55 -3.82
C ILE A 157 0.87 11.00 -4.88
N TYR A 158 1.27 9.73 -4.75
CA TYR A 158 2.13 9.05 -5.69
C TYR A 158 1.55 9.09 -7.12
N LEU A 159 0.26 8.82 -7.26
CA LEU A 159 -0.45 8.91 -8.53
C LEU A 159 -0.64 10.35 -9.01
N GLY A 160 -0.75 11.33 -8.12
CA GLY A 160 -0.71 12.74 -8.48
C GLY A 160 0.58 13.10 -9.21
N ILE A 161 1.72 12.59 -8.74
CA ILE A 161 3.04 12.88 -9.33
C ILE A 161 3.30 12.04 -10.59
N HIS A 162 3.03 10.73 -10.54
CA HIS A 162 3.46 9.78 -11.57
C HIS A 162 2.33 9.20 -12.43
N GLY A 163 1.07 9.58 -12.16
CA GLY A 163 -0.12 9.01 -12.80
C GLY A 163 -0.12 9.14 -14.31
N LYS A 164 0.17 10.33 -14.85
CA LYS A 164 0.19 10.54 -16.31
C LYS A 164 1.21 9.65 -17.01
N ASN A 165 2.43 9.54 -16.47
CA ASN A 165 3.46 8.63 -16.95
C ASN A 165 2.99 7.16 -16.90
N LEU A 166 2.34 6.74 -15.81
CA LEU A 166 1.79 5.39 -15.67
C LEU A 166 0.72 5.07 -16.70
N ALA A 167 -0.20 6.01 -16.91
CA ALA A 167 -1.26 5.88 -17.89
C ALA A 167 -0.69 5.85 -19.32
N TRP A 168 0.33 6.67 -19.60
CA TRP A 168 1.01 6.72 -20.89
C TRP A 168 1.63 5.37 -21.26
N ASN A 169 2.41 4.79 -20.34
CA ASN A 169 3.08 3.50 -20.55
C ASN A 169 2.11 2.34 -20.78
N ARG A 170 0.84 2.48 -20.36
CA ARG A 170 -0.23 1.48 -20.51
C ARG A 170 -1.22 1.79 -21.63
N SER A 171 -1.17 3.00 -22.17
CA SER A 171 -1.89 3.39 -23.37
C SER A 171 -1.18 2.84 -24.61
N ALA A 172 -1.90 2.68 -25.72
CA ALA A 172 -1.22 2.55 -27.02
C ALA A 172 -0.50 3.89 -27.24
N LYS A 173 0.84 3.88 -27.16
CA LYS A 173 1.77 5.00 -26.91
C LYS A 173 1.75 6.21 -27.89
N GLN A 174 0.61 6.53 -28.50
CA GLN A 174 0.47 7.49 -29.59
C GLN A 174 -0.96 8.04 -29.73
N SER A 175 -1.86 7.85 -28.76
CA SER A 175 -3.21 8.40 -28.91
C SER A 175 -3.14 9.94 -28.89
N ALA A 176 -3.45 10.58 -30.02
CA ALA A 176 -3.55 12.04 -30.16
C ALA A 176 -4.45 12.68 -29.07
N ASP A 177 -5.37 11.89 -28.51
CA ASP A 177 -6.31 12.32 -27.47
C ASP A 177 -5.84 12.09 -26.02
N PHE A 178 -4.62 11.58 -25.78
CA PHE A 178 -4.17 11.26 -24.41
C PHE A 178 -4.25 12.49 -23.50
N ASP A 179 -3.66 13.60 -23.96
CA ASP A 179 -3.61 14.85 -23.20
C ASP A 179 -5.00 15.43 -22.95
N ARG A 180 -5.89 15.33 -23.95
CA ARG A 180 -7.28 15.76 -23.83
C ARG A 180 -8.02 14.95 -22.76
N LYS A 181 -7.81 13.63 -22.73
CA LYS A 181 -8.40 12.74 -21.71
C LYS A 181 -7.84 13.05 -20.33
N GLN A 182 -6.53 13.24 -20.19
CA GLN A 182 -5.92 13.59 -18.90
C GLN A 182 -6.37 14.97 -18.41
N ALA A 183 -6.55 15.95 -19.30
CA ALA A 183 -7.08 17.26 -18.94
C ALA A 183 -8.54 17.17 -18.44
N LEU A 184 -9.36 16.30 -19.02
CA LEU A 184 -10.73 16.05 -18.54
C LEU A 184 -10.70 15.40 -17.14
N TRP A 185 -9.82 14.42 -16.94
CA TRP A 185 -9.61 13.79 -15.64
C TRP A 185 -9.12 14.78 -14.59
N ASP A 186 -8.22 15.69 -14.95
CA ASP A 186 -7.72 16.72 -14.03
C ASP A 186 -8.84 17.67 -13.61
N ARG A 187 -9.70 18.10 -14.53
CA ARG A 187 -10.89 18.90 -14.19
C ARG A 187 -11.84 18.14 -13.28
N ALA A 188 -12.14 16.88 -13.60
CA ALA A 188 -12.99 16.02 -12.78
C ALA A 188 -12.41 15.82 -11.37
N GLY A 189 -11.09 15.65 -11.26
CA GLY A 189 -10.39 15.52 -9.99
C GLY A 189 -10.48 16.78 -9.13
N ILE A 190 -10.29 17.96 -9.72
CA ILE A 190 -10.46 19.24 -9.01
C ILE A 190 -11.90 19.40 -8.51
N VAL A 191 -12.89 19.18 -9.37
CA VAL A 191 -14.31 19.28 -8.98
C VAL A 191 -14.65 18.29 -7.87
N GLY A 192 -14.20 17.04 -7.99
CA GLY A 192 -14.40 16.02 -6.97
C GLY A 192 -13.77 16.39 -5.62
N LEU A 193 -12.53 16.91 -5.63
CA LEU A 193 -11.84 17.34 -4.42
C LEU A 193 -12.57 18.51 -3.74
N VAL A 194 -12.99 19.52 -4.50
CA VAL A 194 -13.75 20.66 -3.98
C VAL A 194 -15.06 20.20 -3.34
N LEU A 195 -15.79 19.28 -3.99
CA LEU A 195 -17.02 18.72 -3.44
C LEU A 195 -16.79 17.96 -2.12
N VAL A 196 -15.75 17.12 -2.05
CA VAL A 196 -15.41 16.38 -0.82
C VAL A 196 -15.05 17.34 0.31
N VAL A 197 -14.25 18.37 0.03
CA VAL A 197 -13.89 19.39 1.03
C VAL A 197 -15.12 20.17 1.47
N ALA A 198 -15.97 20.61 0.54
CA ALA A 198 -17.21 21.33 0.87
C ALA A 198 -18.14 20.48 1.73
N LEU A 199 -18.34 19.20 1.38
CA LEU A 199 -19.16 18.26 2.17
C LEU A 199 -18.58 18.02 3.56
N ALA A 200 -17.25 17.88 3.68
CA ALA A 200 -16.60 17.77 4.97
C ALA A 200 -16.82 19.03 5.80
N LEU A 201 -16.62 20.22 5.23
CA LEU A 201 -16.85 21.49 5.92
C LEU A 201 -18.30 21.65 6.37
N VAL A 202 -19.28 21.30 5.53
CA VAL A 202 -20.71 21.30 5.90
C VAL A 202 -20.97 20.32 7.06
N ARG A 203 -20.40 19.10 6.98
CA ARG A 203 -20.58 18.06 8.00
C ARG A 203 -19.99 18.43 9.36
N PHE A 204 -18.95 19.26 9.38
CA PHE A 204 -18.24 19.72 10.57
C PHE A 204 -18.53 21.20 10.90
N TRP A 205 -19.51 21.82 10.24
CA TRP A 205 -19.92 23.19 10.53
C TRP A 205 -20.65 23.22 11.88
N PRO A 206 -20.26 24.11 12.83
CA PRO A 206 -20.68 24.01 14.23
C PRO A 206 -22.06 24.62 14.55
N PHE A 207 -23.02 24.61 13.63
CA PHE A 207 -24.36 25.17 13.85
C PHE A 207 -25.45 24.19 13.41
#